data_AF-A0A3P6RS21-F1
#
_entry.id   AF-A0A3P6RS21-F1
#
_cell.length_a   1.000
_cell.length_b   1.000
_cell.length_c   1.000
_cell.angle_alpha   90.00
_cell.angle_beta   90.00
_cell.angle_gamma   90.00
#
_symmetry.space_group_name_H-M   'P 1'
#
loop_
_entity.id
_entity.type
_entity.pdbx_description
1 polymer ?
#
loop_
_entity_poly.entity_id
_entity_poly.type
_entity_poly.pdbx_seq_one_letter_code
_entity_poly.pdbx_strand_id
1 'polypeptide(L)'
;MAASKPAYKVADIKLAEFGRKEIIIAENEMPGLMAMRKGYGPLQPLKGARIAGCLHMTIQTAVLIETLVKLGAEVQWSSSNIFSTQDHAAAAIAAAGIPVYAWKAETLEEYDWCIEQVNVAGFEKSALIAFSRSMLAKLAHKNVADSDLQRRSAS
;
A
#
# COMPACT_ATOMS: atom_id res chain seq x y z
N MET A 1 -16.45 -19.89 -5.68
CA MET A 1 -15.01 -19.95 -5.34
C MET A 1 -14.50 -18.52 -5.37
N ALA A 2 -13.96 -17.99 -4.26
CA ALA A 2 -13.36 -16.66 -4.29
C ALA A 2 -12.17 -16.68 -5.24
N ALA A 3 -12.13 -15.76 -6.22
CA ALA A 3 -10.99 -15.63 -7.11
C ALA A 3 -9.72 -15.37 -6.28
N SER A 4 -8.61 -16.04 -6.63
CA SER A 4 -7.34 -15.86 -5.92
C SER A 4 -6.84 -14.42 -6.10
N LYS A 5 -6.60 -13.73 -4.99
CA LYS A 5 -6.06 -12.37 -4.98
C LYS A 5 -4.74 -12.31 -5.76
N PRO A 6 -4.58 -11.41 -6.75
CA PRO A 6 -3.33 -11.24 -7.47
C PRO A 6 -2.25 -10.66 -6.54
N ALA A 7 -0.98 -11.00 -6.77
CA ALA A 7 0.13 -10.51 -5.95
C ALA A 7 0.31 -8.97 -6.05
N TYR A 8 0.06 -8.41 -7.24
CA TYR A 8 0.04 -6.98 -7.54
C TYR A 8 -0.80 -6.73 -8.81
N LYS A 9 -1.15 -5.47 -9.09
CA LYS A 9 -1.69 -5.04 -10.38
C LYS A 9 -1.23 -3.61 -10.67
N VAL A 10 -0.49 -3.44 -11.77
CA VAL A 10 0.10 -2.18 -12.24
C VAL A 10 -0.07 -2.05 -13.75
N ALA A 11 0.13 -0.87 -14.33
CA ALA A 11 -0.03 -0.64 -15.76
C ALA A 11 0.95 -1.48 -16.62
N ASP A 12 2.25 -1.41 -16.31
CA ASP A 12 3.29 -2.15 -17.02
C ASP A 12 4.49 -2.42 -16.09
N ILE A 13 4.73 -3.70 -15.80
CA ILE A 13 5.83 -4.13 -14.94
C ILE A 13 7.22 -3.87 -15.57
N LYS A 14 7.30 -3.70 -16.89
CA LYS A 14 8.57 -3.43 -17.60
C LYS A 14 9.16 -2.06 -17.25
N LEU A 15 8.36 -1.16 -16.69
CA LEU A 15 8.81 0.17 -16.22
C LEU A 15 9.61 0.11 -14.91
N ALA A 16 9.73 -1.05 -14.27
CA ALA A 16 10.36 -1.20 -12.96
C ALA A 16 11.83 -0.73 -12.91
N GLU A 17 12.62 -0.96 -13.97
CA GLU A 17 14.01 -0.52 -14.01
C GLU A 17 14.13 1.00 -14.03
N PHE A 18 13.26 1.67 -14.81
CA PHE A 18 13.21 3.12 -14.85
C PHE A 18 12.76 3.70 -13.49
N GLY A 19 11.69 3.14 -12.91
CA GLY A 19 11.24 3.55 -11.59
C GLY A 19 12.29 3.33 -10.51
N ARG A 20 13.07 2.24 -10.57
CA ARG A 20 14.19 2.01 -9.64
C ARG A 20 15.24 3.10 -9.72
N LYS A 21 15.60 3.57 -10.92
CA LYS A 21 16.56 4.67 -11.11
C LYS A 21 16.04 5.96 -10.46
N GLU A 22 14.78 6.30 -10.68
CA GLU A 22 14.17 7.50 -10.08
C GLU A 22 14.01 7.41 -8.56
N ILE A 23 13.70 6.21 -8.02
CA ILE A 23 13.67 5.98 -6.57
C ILE A 23 15.05 6.25 -5.96
N ILE A 24 16.12 5.74 -6.56
CA ILE A 24 17.49 5.97 -6.07
C ILE A 24 17.85 7.46 -6.09
N ILE A 25 17.41 8.20 -7.10
CA ILE A 25 17.60 9.66 -7.16
C ILE A 25 16.81 10.34 -6.04
N ALA A 26 15.55 9.96 -5.83
CA ALA A 26 14.69 10.55 -4.81
C ALA A 26 15.16 10.27 -3.38
N GLU A 27 15.84 9.14 -3.14
CA GLU A 27 16.44 8.85 -1.82
C GLU A 27 17.43 9.95 -1.37
N ASN A 28 18.16 10.55 -2.30
CA ASN A 28 19.09 11.65 -2.00
C ASN A 28 18.36 12.93 -1.53
N GLU A 29 17.15 13.16 -2.03
CA GLU A 29 16.30 14.31 -1.68
C GLU A 29 15.41 14.03 -0.45
N MET A 30 15.50 12.83 0.13
CA MET A 30 14.71 12.42 1.29
C MET A 30 15.60 11.99 2.49
N PRO A 31 16.51 12.86 2.97
CA PRO A 31 17.50 12.50 3.99
C PRO A 31 16.87 12.04 5.31
N GLY A 32 15.69 12.54 5.66
CA GLY A 32 14.96 12.12 6.85
C GLY A 32 14.57 10.64 6.82
N LEU A 33 14.04 10.15 5.69
CA LEU A 33 13.71 8.73 5.52
C LEU A 33 14.98 7.86 5.52
N MET A 34 16.04 8.31 4.86
CA MET A 34 17.31 7.58 4.82
C MET A 34 17.96 7.47 6.20
N ALA A 35 17.91 8.55 6.99
CA ALA A 35 18.36 8.54 8.37
C ALA A 35 17.56 7.53 9.22
N MET A 36 16.24 7.47 9.06
CA MET A 36 15.41 6.47 9.74
C MET A 36 15.77 5.04 9.33
N ARG A 37 15.96 4.77 8.04
CA ARG A 37 16.41 3.46 7.56
C ARG A 37 17.74 3.05 8.19
N LYS A 38 18.70 3.98 8.27
CA LYS A 38 20.02 3.73 8.86
C LYS A 38 19.96 3.49 10.37
N GLY A 39 19.23 4.33 11.11
CA GLY A 39 19.16 4.27 12.57
C GLY A 39 18.30 3.13 13.09
N TYR A 40 17.14 2.90 12.49
CA TYR A 40 16.14 1.95 12.99
C TYR A 40 16.03 0.67 12.16
N GLY A 41 16.62 0.62 10.96
CA GLY A 41 16.63 -0.59 10.13
C GLY A 41 17.14 -1.83 10.87
N PRO A 42 18.29 -1.81 11.56
CA PRO A 42 18.77 -2.96 12.33
C PRO A 42 17.84 -3.37 13.49
N LEU A 43 17.09 -2.41 14.05
CA LEU A 43 16.18 -2.64 15.18
C LEU A 43 14.85 -3.26 14.76
N GLN A 44 14.50 -3.17 13.47
CA GLN A 44 13.24 -3.68 12.92
C GLN A 44 12.01 -3.32 13.79
N PRO A 45 11.79 -2.04 14.14
CA PRO A 45 10.76 -1.65 15.10
C PRO A 45 9.32 -1.93 14.62
N LEU A 46 9.13 -2.10 13.31
CA LEU A 46 7.84 -2.44 12.71
C LEU A 46 7.70 -3.93 12.41
N LYS A 47 8.59 -4.79 12.94
CA LYS A 47 8.49 -6.24 12.75
C LYS A 47 7.14 -6.77 13.22
N GLY A 48 6.44 -7.46 12.32
CA GLY A 48 5.10 -7.99 12.57
C GLY A 48 3.98 -6.96 12.42
N ALA A 49 4.33 -5.69 12.19
CA ALA A 49 3.35 -4.69 11.79
C ALA A 49 2.91 -4.96 10.35
N ARG A 50 1.60 -4.96 10.17
CA ARG A 50 0.96 -4.96 8.86
C ARG A 50 0.49 -3.54 8.59
N ILE A 51 0.78 -2.99 7.42
CA ILE A 51 0.43 -1.62 7.04
C ILE A 51 -0.26 -1.65 5.68
N ALA A 52 -1.53 -1.24 5.69
CA ALA A 52 -2.30 -0.94 4.50
C ALA A 52 -2.22 0.57 4.24
N GLY A 53 -1.72 0.96 3.06
CA GLY A 53 -1.57 2.36 2.65
C GLY A 53 -2.47 2.72 1.47
N CYS A 54 -3.10 3.90 1.56
CA CYS A 54 -3.85 4.51 0.46
C CYS A 54 -3.41 5.97 0.32
N LEU A 55 -2.35 6.16 -0.47
CA LEU A 55 -1.72 7.45 -0.77
C LEU A 55 -1.31 7.46 -2.24
N HIS A 56 -1.15 8.63 -2.85
CA HIS A 56 -0.64 8.78 -4.21
C HIS A 56 0.57 7.89 -4.46
N MET A 57 0.48 6.99 -5.44
CA MET A 57 1.55 6.05 -5.76
C MET A 57 2.61 6.72 -6.65
N THR A 58 3.46 7.54 -6.03
CA THR A 58 4.56 8.27 -6.68
C THR A 58 5.94 7.72 -6.29
N ILE A 59 7.00 8.24 -6.90
CA ILE A 59 8.39 7.95 -6.54
C ILE A 59 8.68 8.24 -5.05
N GLN A 60 8.22 9.36 -4.51
CA GLN A 60 8.43 9.71 -3.10
C GLN A 60 7.71 8.71 -2.17
N THR A 61 6.51 8.29 -2.56
CA THR A 61 5.77 7.27 -1.82
C THR A 61 6.45 5.91 -1.90
N ALA A 62 7.07 5.56 -3.02
CA ALA A 62 7.88 4.35 -3.13
C ALA A 62 9.04 4.34 -2.12
N VAL A 63 9.73 5.47 -1.92
CA VAL A 63 10.76 5.61 -0.87
C VAL A 63 10.17 5.42 0.53
N LEU A 64 8.97 5.95 0.80
CA LEU A 64 8.26 5.71 2.06
C LEU A 64 7.92 4.23 2.26
N ILE A 65 7.33 3.57 1.26
CA ILE A 65 6.97 2.14 1.29
C ILE A 65 8.20 1.28 1.62
N GLU A 66 9.30 1.49 0.90
CA GLU A 66 10.54 0.74 1.13
C GLU A 66 11.17 1.05 2.48
N THR A 67 10.95 2.26 3.03
CA THR A 67 11.35 2.58 4.40
C THR A 67 10.57 1.75 5.41
N LEU A 68 9.25 1.67 5.28
CA LEU A 68 8.40 0.86 6.18
C LEU A 68 8.81 -0.62 6.13
N VAL A 69 9.02 -1.16 4.93
CA VAL A 69 9.52 -2.54 4.75
C VAL A 69 10.91 -2.70 5.37
N LYS A 70 11.83 -1.75 5.16
CA LYS A 70 13.17 -1.78 5.77
C LYS A 70 13.14 -1.76 7.29
N LEU A 71 12.11 -1.15 7.88
CA LEU A 71 11.86 -1.14 9.33
C LEU A 71 11.11 -2.38 9.84
N GLY A 72 10.77 -3.33 8.98
CA GLY A 72 10.21 -4.64 9.32
C GLY A 72 8.71 -4.81 9.08
N ALA A 73 8.04 -3.83 8.48
CA ALA A 73 6.61 -3.92 8.21
C ALA A 73 6.30 -4.78 6.97
N GLU A 74 5.18 -5.49 7.03
CA GLU A 74 4.49 -6.04 5.85
C GLU A 74 3.57 -4.96 5.28
N VAL A 75 3.81 -4.53 4.03
CA VAL A 75 3.12 -3.38 3.43
C VAL A 75 2.28 -3.82 2.24
N GLN A 76 1.09 -3.25 2.12
CA GLN A 76 0.26 -3.31 0.92
C GLN A 76 -0.22 -1.91 0.54
N TRP A 77 -0.31 -1.61 -0.75
CA TRP A 77 -0.56 -0.24 -1.20
C TRP A 77 -1.57 -0.12 -2.33
N SER A 78 -2.38 0.93 -2.27
CA SER A 78 -3.19 1.43 -3.39
C SER A 78 -3.00 2.94 -3.53
N SER A 79 -3.37 3.48 -4.69
CA SER A 79 -3.41 4.92 -4.88
C SER A 79 -4.63 5.53 -4.18
N SER A 80 -4.53 6.79 -3.74
CA SER A 80 -5.68 7.54 -3.21
C SER A 80 -6.39 8.39 -4.26
N ASN A 81 -5.85 8.46 -5.48
CA ASN A 81 -6.45 9.20 -6.59
C ASN A 81 -6.09 8.56 -7.94
N ILE A 82 -7.11 8.38 -8.79
CA ILE A 82 -7.04 7.70 -10.10
C ILE A 82 -6.02 8.28 -11.08
N PHE A 83 -5.59 9.54 -10.96
CA PHE A 83 -4.63 10.18 -11.87
C PHE A 83 -3.23 10.37 -11.27
N SER A 84 -3.09 10.09 -9.98
CA SER A 84 -1.87 10.44 -9.22
C SER A 84 -0.75 9.40 -9.31
N THR A 85 -1.06 8.19 -9.78
CA THR A 85 -0.09 7.12 -9.90
C THR A 85 0.97 7.45 -10.95
N GLN A 86 2.23 7.28 -10.57
CA GLN A 86 3.36 7.19 -11.49
C GLN A 86 3.62 5.71 -11.77
N ASP A 87 3.29 5.24 -12.98
CA ASP A 87 3.28 3.80 -13.28
C ASP A 87 4.64 3.13 -13.12
N HIS A 88 5.73 3.85 -13.40
CA HIS A 88 7.08 3.34 -13.17
C HIS A 88 7.41 3.18 -11.67
N ALA A 89 6.88 4.04 -10.81
CA ALA A 89 7.02 3.90 -9.35
C ALA A 89 6.25 2.68 -8.85
N ALA A 90 5.00 2.51 -9.31
CA ALA A 90 4.19 1.34 -9.00
C ALA A 90 4.86 0.05 -9.49
N ALA A 91 5.38 0.03 -10.71
CA ALA A 91 6.11 -1.11 -11.28
C ALA A 91 7.37 -1.46 -10.47
N ALA A 92 8.15 -0.46 -10.03
CA ALA A 92 9.34 -0.68 -9.23
C ALA A 92 9.04 -1.30 -7.85
N ILE A 93 7.93 -0.89 -7.22
CA ILE A 93 7.44 -1.48 -5.97
C ILE A 93 6.91 -2.90 -6.17
N ALA A 94 6.14 -3.13 -7.24
CA ALA A 94 5.66 -4.47 -7.60
C ALA A 94 6.83 -5.44 -7.86
N ALA A 95 7.85 -5.00 -8.61
CA ALA A 95 9.04 -5.80 -8.91
C ALA A 95 9.89 -6.09 -7.66
N ALA A 96 9.80 -5.26 -6.62
CA ALA A 96 10.41 -5.53 -5.32
C ALA A 96 9.64 -6.58 -4.49
N GLY A 97 8.55 -7.15 -5.03
CA GLY A 97 7.73 -8.15 -4.35
C GLY A 97 6.74 -7.57 -3.35
N ILE A 98 6.52 -6.26 -3.36
CA ILE A 98 5.60 -5.57 -2.46
C ILE A 98 4.22 -5.46 -3.15
N PRO A 99 3.12 -5.93 -2.52
CA PRO A 99 1.79 -5.84 -3.10
C PRO A 99 1.37 -4.39 -3.33
N VAL A 100 1.18 -4.03 -4.60
CA VAL A 100 0.69 -2.73 -5.03
C VAL A 100 -0.40 -2.91 -6.08
N TYR A 101 -1.50 -2.19 -5.89
CA TYR A 101 -2.67 -2.18 -6.76
C TYR A 101 -2.93 -0.72 -7.13
N ALA A 102 -2.23 -0.26 -8.17
CA ALA A 102 -2.30 1.12 -8.61
C ALA A 102 -1.81 1.27 -10.04
N TRP A 103 -2.52 2.05 -10.85
CA TRP A 103 -2.07 2.54 -12.15
C TRP A 103 -2.64 3.93 -12.42
N LYS A 104 -2.08 4.62 -13.40
CA LYS A 104 -2.58 5.93 -13.81
C LYS A 104 -3.86 5.75 -14.64
N ALA A 105 -4.81 6.66 -14.44
CA ALA A 105 -6.10 6.70 -15.10
C ALA A 105 -6.97 5.46 -14.83
N GLU A 106 -7.02 5.02 -13.58
CA GLU A 106 -8.01 4.05 -13.10
C GLU A 106 -9.45 4.55 -13.35
N THR A 107 -10.36 3.64 -13.66
CA THR A 107 -11.81 3.89 -13.49
C THR A 107 -12.17 3.90 -12.00
N LEU A 108 -13.35 4.42 -11.65
CA LEU A 108 -13.81 4.41 -10.25
C LEU A 108 -14.01 2.98 -9.70
N GLU A 109 -14.44 2.06 -10.56
CA GLU A 109 -14.61 0.64 -10.20
C GLU A 109 -13.25 -0.02 -9.92
N GLU A 110 -12.24 0.27 -10.74
CA GLU A 110 -10.88 -0.23 -10.55
C GLU A 110 -10.22 0.36 -9.30
N TYR A 111 -10.41 1.65 -9.06
CA TYR A 111 -9.95 2.32 -7.84
C TYR A 111 -10.51 1.66 -6.59
N ASP A 112 -11.81 1.38 -6.59
CA ASP A 112 -12.49 0.70 -5.48
C ASP A 112 -11.98 -0.73 -5.32
N TRP A 113 -11.79 -1.45 -6.42
CA TRP A 113 -11.20 -2.79 -6.41
C TRP A 113 -9.77 -2.80 -5.85
N CYS A 114 -8.95 -1.80 -6.18
CA CYS A 114 -7.58 -1.64 -5.65
C CYS A 114 -7.59 -1.48 -4.12
N ILE A 115 -8.50 -0.65 -3.59
CA ILE A 115 -8.67 -0.47 -2.14
C ILE A 115 -9.12 -1.79 -1.48
N GLU A 116 -10.01 -2.55 -2.12
CA GLU A 116 -10.44 -3.85 -1.62
C GLU A 116 -9.28 -4.84 -1.53
N GLN A 117 -8.37 -4.85 -2.52
CA GLN A 117 -7.20 -5.72 -2.49
C GLN A 117 -6.29 -5.43 -1.30
N VAL A 118 -6.13 -4.16 -0.93
CA VAL A 118 -5.34 -3.76 0.26
C VAL A 118 -6.05 -4.16 1.57
N ASN A 119 -7.39 -4.21 1.57
CA ASN A 119 -8.24 -4.50 2.74
C ASN A 119 -8.58 -5.99 2.96
N VAL A 120 -7.86 -6.93 2.33
CA VAL A 120 -8.15 -8.36 2.46
C VAL A 120 -7.64 -8.94 3.80
N ALA A 121 -8.39 -9.90 4.34
CA ALA A 121 -8.20 -10.59 5.63
C ALA A 121 -6.73 -10.80 6.04
N GLY A 122 -6.42 -10.42 7.29
CA GLY A 122 -5.07 -10.46 7.87
C GLY A 122 -4.49 -9.09 8.25
N PHE A 123 -5.09 -8.00 7.77
CA PHE A 123 -4.73 -6.61 8.14
C PHE A 123 -5.75 -5.99 9.14
N GLU A 124 -6.62 -6.79 9.74
CA GLU A 124 -7.71 -6.30 10.63
C GLU A 124 -7.22 -5.60 11.91
N LYS A 125 -5.97 -5.84 12.32
CA LYS A 125 -5.28 -5.15 13.42
C LYS A 125 -4.05 -4.34 12.96
N SER A 126 -3.98 -3.98 11.68
CA SER A 126 -2.86 -3.21 11.12
C SER A 126 -2.77 -1.81 11.72
N ALA A 127 -1.53 -1.30 11.86
CA ALA A 127 -1.32 0.14 11.99
C ALA A 127 -1.67 0.77 10.64
N LEU A 128 -2.89 1.30 10.52
CA LEU A 128 -3.38 1.94 9.30
C LEU A 128 -2.65 3.27 9.10
N ILE A 129 -1.69 3.33 8.18
CA ILE A 129 -1.03 4.59 7.80
C ILE A 129 -1.76 5.16 6.57
N ALA A 130 -2.68 6.10 6.82
CA ALA A 130 -3.12 7.21 5.93
C ALA A 130 -3.95 6.91 4.65
N PHE A 131 -4.77 7.81 4.07
CA PHE A 131 -5.54 9.01 4.51
C PHE A 131 -6.51 9.38 3.34
N SER A 132 -7.51 8.55 3.03
CA SER A 132 -8.64 8.99 2.20
C SER A 132 -9.94 8.87 3.00
N ARG A 133 -10.78 9.92 2.96
CA ARG A 133 -12.13 9.89 3.55
C ARG A 133 -12.94 8.70 3.03
N SER A 134 -12.76 8.32 1.75
CA SER A 134 -13.45 7.17 1.16
C SER A 134 -12.99 5.84 1.77
N MET A 135 -11.69 5.66 2.03
CA MET A 135 -11.16 4.46 2.67
C MET A 135 -11.64 4.36 4.13
N LEU A 136 -11.55 5.46 4.89
CA LEU A 136 -12.05 5.49 6.28
C LEU A 136 -13.55 5.21 6.37
N ALA A 137 -14.35 5.77 5.47
CA ALA A 137 -15.79 5.51 5.42
C ALA A 137 -16.08 4.03 5.13
N LYS A 138 -15.41 3.44 4.14
CA LYS A 138 -15.58 2.01 3.80
C LYS A 138 -15.16 1.08 4.94
N LEU A 139 -14.05 1.38 5.63
CA LEU A 139 -13.61 0.64 6.82
C LEU A 139 -14.60 0.77 7.98
N ALA A 140 -15.09 1.98 8.26
CA ALA A 140 -16.08 2.21 9.32
C ALA A 140 -17.38 1.44 9.06
N HIS A 141 -17.89 1.47 7.82
CA HIS A 141 -19.09 0.73 7.46
C HIS A 141 -18.90 -0.79 7.53
N LYS A 142 -17.74 -1.31 7.09
CA LYS A 142 -17.46 -2.75 7.12
C LYS A 142 -17.33 -3.28 8.55
N ASN A 143 -16.65 -2.53 9.43
CA ASN A 143 -16.54 -2.90 10.85
C ASN A 143 -17.90 -2.89 11.56
N VAL A 144 -18.78 -1.94 11.24
CA VAL A 144 -20.17 -1.93 11.77
C VAL A 144 -20.93 -3.16 11.29
N ALA A 145 -20.87 -3.46 9.99
CA ALA A 145 -21.56 -4.62 9.40
C ALA A 145 -21.06 -5.96 9.98
N ASP A 146 -19.75 -6.14 10.14
CA ASP A 146 -19.17 -7.35 10.75
C ASP A 146 -19.54 -7.47 12.23
N SER A 147 -19.61 -6.35 12.97
CA SER A 147 -20.05 -6.36 14.37
C SER A 147 -21.54 -6.74 14.53
N ASP A 148 -22.39 -6.30 13.60
CA ASP A 148 -23.82 -6.66 13.58
C ASP A 148 -24.02 -8.13 13.19
N LEU A 149 -23.21 -8.67 12.28
CA LEU A 149 -23.20 -10.08 11.91
C LEU A 149 -22.73 -10.98 13.07
N GLN A 150 -21.70 -10.57 13.81
CA GLN A 150 -21.24 -11.28 15.00
C GLN A 150 -22.27 -11.26 16.13
N ARG A 151 -23.00 -10.16 16.33
CA ARG A 151 -24.11 -10.10 17.31
C ARG A 151 -25.28 -11.00 16.93
N ARG A 152 -25.61 -11.10 15.64
CA ARG A 152 -26.72 -11.93 15.14
C ARG A 152 -26.41 -13.43 15.11
N SER A 153 -25.13 -13.81 15.09
CA SER A 153 -24.70 -15.22 15.16
C SER A 153 -24.45 -15.70 16.59
N ALA A 154 -24.48 -14.79 17.58
CA ALA A 154 -24.37 -15.09 19.01
C ALA A 154 -25.73 -15.11 19.75
N SER A 155 -26.85 -14.97 19.03
CA SER A 155 -28.23 -15.15 19.52
C SER A 155 -28.87 -16.37 18.88
#